data_AF-A0A6A8M150-F1
#
_entry.id   AF-A0A6A8M150-F1
#
_cell.length_a   1.000
_cell.length_b   1.000
_cell.length_c   1.000
_cell.angle_alpha   90.00
_cell.angle_beta   90.00
_cell.angle_gamma   90.00
#
_symmetry.space_group_name_H-M   'P 1'
#
loop_
_entity.id
_entity.type
_entity.pdbx_description
1 polymer ?
#
loop_
_entity_poly.entity_id
_entity_poly.type
_entity_poly.pdbx_seq_one_letter_code
_entity_poly.pdbx_strand_id
1 'polypeptide(L)'
;MAYGNECGACGATAPAGPRRLFPEVPMGSRTVKNYPSPRLMANIGATNQSVPESIGELVANCFDARVGNEKVEVAVVLGDDKISVIDNCRGMTGDILEKAVCIAEDMSRHLERGEDAKGHFGMGFKAACSALGAYYEIFTRPVGEDTEYHVAFDINDYSRRDSGADAWDVVIEDSPVDGTGVLARVPHGSAFIISRLRNPDPMPGAIVRYLGAAFKGHLETGDRIVLVQGRDRTEIEPVSYKYLPGTKVDIDTACGPNGKYRITGWMALSDQTHNDGMYGFNIYRHGQLVMPWDKSWFKAHLMTSRIIGDVELGFIDSTFYKQGLQETPEWKLVSSYMKEYLKTLVAGSRHLSRSGNVHDAQEVRRVAESLAEQYGGESILPDDELTAPVEESTAADTAGINTTVRNVVTERSLELESGLTVNITIVNRGRGSDVNAPFDYIYEEGDDDGDPSALQVIVYEDHPLWKKKVSDEVRQVLAASDAIYRVLVEKLSVAPAEATRMRNDWVAVRCGMKGEE
;
A
#
# COMPACT_ATOMS: atom_id res chain seq x y z
N MET A 1 75.41 63.09 -11.38
CA MET A 1 74.60 64.25 -11.81
C MET A 1 73.27 63.72 -12.34
N ALA A 2 72.21 64.50 -12.13
CA ALA A 2 70.81 64.32 -12.54
C ALA A 2 69.92 63.43 -11.63
N TYR A 3 69.08 64.14 -10.88
CA TYR A 3 67.83 63.73 -10.24
C TYR A 3 66.72 63.50 -11.28
N GLY A 4 65.71 62.70 -10.92
CA GLY A 4 64.40 62.65 -11.57
C GLY A 4 63.38 61.87 -10.74
N ASN A 5 62.46 62.60 -10.09
CA ASN A 5 61.29 62.10 -9.36
C ASN A 5 60.19 61.61 -10.30
N GLU A 6 59.34 60.67 -9.83
CA GLU A 6 57.87 60.69 -9.90
C GLU A 6 57.32 59.45 -9.15
N CYS A 7 56.66 59.62 -8.01
CA CYS A 7 55.21 59.81 -7.78
C CYS A 7 54.49 58.49 -7.45
N GLY A 8 53.80 58.48 -6.31
CA GLY A 8 53.30 57.29 -5.63
C GLY A 8 51.87 56.88 -5.96
N ALA A 9 51.48 55.75 -5.38
CA ALA A 9 50.09 55.36 -5.16
C ALA A 9 49.99 54.47 -3.92
N CYS A 10 49.04 54.81 -3.05
CA CYS A 10 48.66 54.09 -1.84
C CYS A 10 48.05 52.70 -2.16
N GLY A 11 48.22 51.73 -1.26
CA GLY A 11 47.54 50.43 -1.36
C GLY A 11 47.69 49.57 -0.11
N ALA A 12 46.71 49.70 0.77
CA ALA A 12 46.34 48.90 1.94
C ALA A 12 47.11 47.59 2.25
N THR A 13 47.62 47.53 3.49
CA THR A 13 47.98 46.29 4.20
C THR A 13 46.75 45.45 4.47
N ALA A 14 46.64 44.26 3.85
CA ALA A 14 45.70 43.23 4.26
C ALA A 14 46.23 42.50 5.52
N PRO A 15 45.38 42.14 6.49
CA PRO A 15 45.82 41.46 7.70
C PRO A 15 46.25 40.03 7.36
N ALA A 16 47.38 39.62 7.93
CA ALA A 16 47.89 38.26 7.83
C ALA A 16 46.84 37.26 8.38
N GLY A 17 46.21 36.50 7.49
CA GLY A 17 45.35 35.39 7.86
C GLY A 17 46.11 34.34 8.68
N PRO A 18 45.43 33.54 9.52
CA PRO A 18 46.07 32.59 10.40
C PRO A 18 46.92 31.61 9.59
N ARG A 19 48.22 31.52 9.92
CA ARG A 19 49.13 30.52 9.37
C ARG A 19 48.49 29.14 9.56
N ARG A 20 48.13 28.47 8.46
CA ARG A 20 47.69 27.08 8.47
C ARG A 20 48.78 26.24 9.14
N LEU A 21 48.48 25.72 10.32
CA LEU A 21 49.37 24.91 11.18
C LEU A 21 49.31 23.41 10.84
N PHE A 22 48.94 23.05 9.61
CA PHE A 22 48.98 21.68 9.14
C PHE A 22 49.68 21.65 7.78
N PRO A 23 50.77 20.86 7.63
CA PRO A 23 51.36 20.65 6.31
C PRO A 23 50.30 20.05 5.38
N GLU A 24 50.16 20.60 4.18
CA GLU A 24 49.36 19.98 3.13
C GLU A 24 50.00 18.63 2.80
N VAL A 25 49.45 17.57 3.38
CA VAL A 25 49.78 16.19 3.01
C VAL A 25 49.39 16.03 1.55
N PRO A 26 50.29 15.58 0.64
CA PRO A 26 49.92 15.31 -0.73
C PRO A 26 48.81 14.25 -0.71
N MET A 27 47.57 14.66 -0.98
CA MET A 27 46.47 13.72 -1.10
C MET A 27 46.61 13.01 -2.44
N GLY A 28 47.19 11.81 -2.42
CA GLY A 28 47.19 10.94 -3.59
C GLY A 28 45.75 10.57 -3.96
N SER A 29 45.35 10.85 -5.19
CA SER A 29 44.08 10.36 -5.73
C SER A 29 44.32 9.02 -6.44
N ARG A 30 43.39 8.08 -6.25
CA ARG A 30 43.31 6.85 -7.04
C ARG A 30 41.92 6.73 -7.63
N THR A 31 41.86 6.39 -8.92
CA THR A 31 40.59 6.10 -9.61
C THR A 31 40.32 4.62 -9.53
N VAL A 32 39.13 4.25 -9.04
CA VAL A 32 38.67 2.86 -9.00
C VAL A 32 37.35 2.78 -9.75
N LYS A 33 37.17 1.75 -10.58
CA LYS A 33 35.92 1.47 -11.25
C LYS A 33 34.96 0.81 -10.25
N ASN A 34 33.81 1.45 -10.01
CA ASN A 34 32.82 1.00 -9.02
C ASN A 34 31.70 0.21 -9.69
N TYR A 35 32.02 -0.96 -10.26
CA TYR A 35 31.00 -1.85 -10.80
C TYR A 35 30.22 -2.50 -9.65
N PRO A 36 28.88 -2.58 -9.74
CA PRO A 36 28.11 -3.32 -8.75
C PRO A 36 28.51 -4.79 -8.76
N SER A 37 28.45 -5.45 -7.61
CA SER A 37 28.65 -6.90 -7.54
C SER A 37 27.50 -7.61 -8.25
N PRO A 38 27.73 -8.61 -9.10
CA PRO A 38 26.68 -9.43 -9.75
C PRO A 38 25.66 -10.03 -8.78
N ARG A 39 26.07 -10.25 -7.53
CA ARG A 39 25.20 -10.68 -6.42
C ARG A 39 24.06 -9.70 -6.12
N LEU A 40 24.20 -8.45 -6.57
CA LEU A 40 23.15 -7.44 -6.46
C LEU A 40 21.85 -7.93 -7.12
N MET A 41 21.89 -8.69 -8.23
CA MET A 41 20.67 -9.23 -8.84
C MET A 41 19.89 -10.14 -7.88
N ALA A 42 20.59 -11.00 -7.14
CA ALA A 42 19.98 -11.84 -6.12
C ALA A 42 19.46 -11.02 -4.92
N ASN A 43 20.21 -9.99 -4.51
CA ASN A 43 19.84 -9.13 -3.37
C ASN A 43 18.64 -8.23 -3.67
N ILE A 44 18.48 -7.79 -4.92
CA ILE A 44 17.32 -7.00 -5.36
C ILE A 44 16.02 -7.81 -5.24
N GLY A 45 16.08 -9.13 -5.44
CA GLY A 45 14.93 -10.02 -5.22
C GLY A 45 14.68 -10.40 -3.76
N ALA A 46 15.57 -10.05 -2.83
CA ALA A 46 15.40 -10.29 -1.39
C ALA A 46 14.53 -9.22 -0.70
N THR A 47 13.77 -8.45 -1.47
CA THR A 47 12.79 -7.49 -0.98
C THR A 47 11.62 -8.20 -0.29
N ASN A 48 10.98 -7.57 0.70
CA ASN A 48 9.79 -8.09 1.39
C ASN A 48 8.51 -8.12 0.51
N GLN A 49 8.65 -8.14 -0.82
CA GLN A 49 7.51 -8.22 -1.75
C GLN A 49 6.91 -9.63 -1.74
N SER A 50 5.61 -9.71 -1.57
CA SER A 50 4.83 -10.94 -1.70
C SER A 50 4.64 -11.32 -3.18
N VAL A 51 4.17 -12.55 -3.41
CA VAL A 51 3.84 -13.05 -4.76
C VAL A 51 2.81 -12.15 -5.46
N PRO A 52 1.65 -11.79 -4.85
CA PRO A 52 0.69 -10.89 -5.49
C PRO A 52 1.27 -9.53 -5.87
N GLU A 53 2.08 -8.94 -4.98
CA GLU A 53 2.71 -7.63 -5.22
C GLU A 53 3.73 -7.68 -6.35
N SER A 54 4.53 -8.76 -6.42
CA SER A 54 5.50 -8.96 -7.49
C SER A 54 4.80 -9.14 -8.85
N ILE A 55 3.69 -9.89 -8.90
CA ILE A 55 2.86 -9.98 -10.10
C ILE A 55 2.26 -8.61 -10.44
N GLY A 56 1.81 -7.87 -9.42
CA GLY A 56 1.31 -6.50 -9.55
C GLY A 56 2.32 -5.56 -10.22
N GLU A 57 3.59 -5.61 -9.83
CA GLU A 57 4.63 -4.80 -10.48
C GLU A 57 4.79 -5.12 -11.97
N LEU A 58 4.67 -6.39 -12.37
CA LEU A 58 4.72 -6.79 -13.78
C LEU A 58 3.48 -6.28 -14.53
N VAL A 59 2.28 -6.46 -13.97
CA VAL A 59 1.02 -5.98 -14.53
C VAL A 59 1.00 -4.45 -14.67
N ALA A 60 1.56 -3.71 -13.71
CA ALA A 60 1.68 -2.25 -13.79
C ALA A 60 2.51 -1.81 -15.01
N ASN A 61 3.59 -2.53 -15.32
CA ASN A 61 4.41 -2.23 -16.51
C ASN A 61 3.65 -2.48 -17.82
N CYS A 62 2.72 -3.43 -17.84
CA CYS A 62 1.84 -3.64 -19.00
C CYS A 62 0.97 -2.39 -19.24
N PHE A 63 0.38 -1.80 -18.20
CA PHE A 63 -0.41 -0.57 -18.35
C PHE A 63 0.42 0.64 -18.81
N ASP A 64 1.66 0.75 -18.35
CA ASP A 64 2.61 1.78 -18.81
C ASP A 64 2.97 1.60 -20.30
N ALA A 65 2.90 0.36 -20.81
CA ALA A 65 3.22 0.00 -22.19
C ALA A 65 2.05 0.17 -23.17
N ARG A 66 0.89 0.68 -22.74
CA ARG A 66 -0.31 0.87 -23.58
C ARG A 66 -0.02 1.56 -24.91
N VAL A 67 -0.73 1.13 -25.96
CA VAL A 67 -0.77 1.80 -27.27
C VAL A 67 -1.97 2.74 -27.32
N GLY A 68 -1.73 4.06 -27.30
CA GLY A 68 -2.80 5.07 -27.35
C GLY A 68 -3.90 4.83 -26.31
N ASN A 69 -5.15 4.70 -26.79
CA ASN A 69 -6.34 4.43 -25.96
C ASN A 69 -6.83 2.96 -26.07
N GLU A 70 -6.02 2.07 -26.64
CA GLU A 70 -6.39 0.65 -26.77
C GLU A 70 -6.52 -0.02 -25.41
N LYS A 71 -7.42 -1.01 -25.30
CA LYS A 71 -7.62 -1.78 -24.07
C LYS A 71 -6.45 -2.72 -23.84
N VAL A 72 -5.92 -2.68 -22.63
CA VAL A 72 -4.85 -3.57 -22.21
C VAL A 72 -5.48 -4.88 -21.75
N GLU A 73 -5.00 -5.97 -22.32
CA GLU A 73 -5.32 -7.33 -21.89
C GLU A 73 -4.06 -7.97 -21.32
N VAL A 74 -4.12 -8.38 -20.06
CA VAL A 74 -3.02 -9.08 -19.36
C VAL A 74 -3.46 -10.47 -18.95
N ALA A 75 -2.70 -11.48 -19.33
CA ALA A 75 -2.85 -12.85 -18.86
C ALA A 75 -1.78 -13.17 -17.82
N VAL A 76 -2.21 -13.51 -16.60
CA VAL A 76 -1.37 -14.08 -15.55
C VAL A 76 -1.57 -15.59 -15.55
N VAL A 77 -0.55 -16.35 -15.96
CA VAL A 77 -0.62 -17.80 -16.09
C VAL A 77 0.15 -18.45 -14.94
N LEU A 78 -0.55 -19.24 -14.14
CA LEU A 78 0.04 -20.07 -13.09
C LEU A 78 0.20 -21.50 -13.63
N GLY A 79 1.44 -21.90 -13.89
CA GLY A 79 1.83 -23.28 -14.21
C GLY A 79 2.38 -24.01 -12.99
N ASP A 80 2.69 -25.30 -13.16
CA ASP A 80 3.19 -26.16 -12.08
C ASP A 80 4.56 -25.71 -11.53
N ASP A 81 5.39 -25.10 -12.37
CA ASP A 81 6.77 -24.69 -12.03
C ASP A 81 7.13 -23.28 -12.49
N LYS A 82 6.13 -22.54 -12.99
CA LYS A 82 6.33 -21.21 -13.57
C LYS A 82 5.14 -20.28 -13.40
N ILE A 83 5.43 -18.99 -13.37
CA ILE A 83 4.46 -17.90 -13.45
C ILE A 83 4.74 -17.13 -14.73
N SER A 84 3.72 -16.79 -15.51
CA SER A 84 3.88 -15.95 -16.69
C SER A 84 2.95 -14.74 -16.66
N VAL A 85 3.45 -13.58 -17.07
CA VAL A 85 2.64 -12.36 -17.27
C VAL A 85 2.80 -11.96 -18.72
N ILE A 86 1.70 -11.99 -19.48
CA ILE A 86 1.67 -11.81 -20.93
C ILE A 86 0.70 -10.67 -21.24
N ASP A 87 1.13 -9.69 -22.04
CA ASP A 87 0.30 -8.56 -22.44
C ASP A 87 0.18 -8.42 -23.97
N ASN A 88 -0.76 -7.58 -24.40
CA ASN A 88 -0.96 -7.15 -25.79
C ASN A 88 -0.48 -5.70 -26.04
N CYS A 89 0.47 -5.21 -25.25
CA CYS A 89 0.89 -3.81 -25.27
C CYS A 89 1.96 -3.53 -26.34
N ARG A 90 2.60 -2.35 -26.33
CA ARG A 90 3.47 -1.88 -27.42
C ARG A 90 4.72 -2.74 -27.71
N GLY A 91 5.10 -3.62 -26.79
CA GLY A 91 6.39 -4.35 -26.84
C GLY A 91 7.61 -3.45 -26.61
N MET A 92 8.82 -3.99 -26.76
CA MET A 92 10.07 -3.25 -26.64
C MET A 92 10.95 -3.55 -27.85
N THR A 93 11.42 -2.52 -28.54
CA THR A 93 12.44 -2.67 -29.59
C THR A 93 13.75 -3.18 -28.98
N GLY A 94 14.68 -3.69 -29.80
CA GLY A 94 15.97 -4.16 -29.31
C GLY A 94 16.71 -3.12 -28.44
N ASP A 95 16.73 -1.85 -28.87
CA ASP A 95 17.34 -0.75 -28.13
C ASP A 95 16.64 -0.51 -26.78
N ILE A 96 15.30 -0.54 -26.76
CA ILE A 96 14.53 -0.36 -25.53
C ILE A 96 14.74 -1.53 -24.58
N LEU A 97 14.77 -2.77 -25.09
CA LEU A 97 15.05 -3.95 -24.28
C LEU A 97 16.46 -3.88 -23.68
N GLU A 98 17.46 -3.45 -24.45
CA GLU A 98 18.83 -3.25 -23.97
C GLU A 98 18.88 -2.30 -22.76
N LYS A 99 18.16 -1.17 -22.83
CA LYS A 99 18.06 -0.24 -21.69
C LYS A 99 17.21 -0.81 -20.56
N ALA A 100 16.11 -1.50 -20.90
CA ALA A 100 15.22 -2.08 -19.92
C ALA A 100 15.93 -3.15 -19.08
N VAL A 101 16.88 -3.93 -19.61
CA VAL A 101 17.61 -4.95 -18.83
C VAL A 101 18.69 -4.36 -17.93
N CYS A 102 19.12 -3.12 -18.18
CA CYS A 102 20.10 -2.43 -17.35
C CYS A 102 19.52 -2.08 -15.96
N ILE A 103 20.30 -2.34 -14.91
CA ILE A 103 19.91 -2.05 -13.52
C ILE A 103 19.89 -0.54 -13.29
N ALA A 104 18.80 -0.07 -12.67
CA ALA A 104 18.59 1.34 -12.31
C ALA A 104 18.65 2.31 -13.50
N GLU A 105 18.44 1.82 -14.72
CA GLU A 105 18.33 2.68 -15.89
C GLU A 105 16.99 3.42 -15.86
N ASP A 106 17.07 4.74 -16.00
CA ASP A 106 15.90 5.61 -16.04
C ASP A 106 15.28 5.55 -17.44
N MET A 107 14.28 4.69 -17.57
CA MET A 107 13.57 4.47 -18.84
C MET A 107 12.84 5.72 -19.35
N SER A 108 12.60 6.74 -18.53
CA SER A 108 12.02 8.01 -19.01
C SER A 108 12.92 8.77 -19.98
N ARG A 109 14.22 8.45 -20.00
CA ARG A 109 15.19 9.04 -20.94
C ARG A 109 15.13 8.41 -22.33
N HIS A 110 14.56 7.21 -22.43
CA HIS A 110 14.56 6.39 -23.64
C HIS A 110 13.15 6.19 -24.21
N LEU A 111 12.12 6.45 -23.41
CA LEU A 111 10.73 6.31 -23.78
C LEU A 111 9.98 7.59 -23.42
N GLU A 112 9.22 8.13 -24.38
CA GLU A 112 8.15 9.06 -24.05
C GLU A 112 7.15 8.34 -23.15
N ARG A 113 7.15 8.75 -21.88
CA ARG A 113 6.24 8.27 -20.85
C ARG A 113 5.24 9.37 -20.57
N GLY A 114 3.96 9.02 -20.57
CA GLY A 114 2.92 9.95 -20.12
C GLY A 114 3.17 10.38 -18.68
N GLU A 115 2.63 11.54 -18.28
CA GLU A 115 2.68 12.00 -16.88
C GLU A 115 2.11 10.96 -15.90
N ASP A 116 1.25 10.06 -16.41
CA ASP A 116 0.58 8.98 -15.68
C ASP A 116 1.40 7.67 -15.52
N ALA A 117 2.69 7.66 -15.92
CA ALA A 117 3.52 6.47 -15.84
C ALA A 117 3.73 5.98 -14.40
N LYS A 118 3.57 4.68 -14.18
CA LYS A 118 3.60 4.05 -12.85
C LYS A 118 5.02 3.73 -12.40
N GLY A 119 5.91 3.33 -13.30
CA GLY A 119 7.30 3.00 -12.97
C GLY A 119 8.29 4.16 -13.11
N HIS A 120 9.02 4.53 -12.06
CA HIS A 120 10.00 5.65 -12.09
C HIS A 120 11.47 5.25 -11.88
N PHE A 121 11.75 4.08 -11.30
CA PHE A 121 13.08 3.78 -10.74
C PHE A 121 13.93 2.76 -11.52
N GLY A 122 13.43 2.22 -12.64
CA GLY A 122 14.19 1.25 -13.46
C GLY A 122 14.42 -0.14 -12.83
N MET A 123 13.87 -0.38 -11.63
CA MET A 123 14.12 -1.58 -10.81
C MET A 123 12.95 -2.55 -10.69
N GLY A 124 11.72 -2.09 -10.95
CA GLY A 124 10.48 -2.79 -10.57
C GLY A 124 10.39 -4.23 -11.06
N PHE A 125 10.47 -4.45 -12.38
CA PHE A 125 10.34 -5.82 -12.91
C PHE A 125 11.50 -6.73 -12.46
N LYS A 126 12.70 -6.20 -12.28
CA LYS A 126 13.89 -6.98 -11.92
C LYS A 126 13.77 -7.50 -10.50
N ALA A 127 13.30 -6.65 -9.59
CA ALA A 127 12.94 -7.02 -8.22
C ALA A 127 11.81 -8.05 -8.22
N ALA A 128 10.71 -7.78 -8.92
CA ALA A 128 9.57 -8.68 -9.00
C ALA A 128 9.95 -10.08 -9.53
N CYS A 129 10.66 -10.16 -10.66
CA CYS A 129 11.10 -11.44 -11.23
C CYS A 129 12.04 -12.19 -10.28
N SER A 130 12.99 -11.50 -9.65
CA SER A 130 13.96 -12.09 -8.72
C SER A 130 13.34 -12.52 -7.39
N ALA A 131 12.23 -11.89 -6.98
CA ALA A 131 11.42 -12.24 -5.82
C ALA A 131 10.51 -13.45 -6.11
N LEU A 132 9.99 -13.56 -7.34
CA LEU A 132 9.14 -14.68 -7.75
C LEU A 132 9.93 -15.98 -7.97
N GLY A 133 11.11 -15.92 -8.61
CA GLY A 133 11.88 -17.10 -8.96
C GLY A 133 13.37 -16.86 -9.15
N ALA A 134 14.12 -17.96 -9.32
CA ALA A 134 15.56 -17.91 -9.55
C ALA A 134 15.92 -17.85 -11.03
N TYR A 135 14.97 -17.95 -11.95
CA TYR A 135 15.15 -17.81 -13.39
C TYR A 135 14.01 -17.01 -13.98
N TYR A 136 14.31 -16.13 -14.93
CA TYR A 136 13.26 -15.50 -15.71
C TYR A 136 13.71 -15.20 -17.13
N GLU A 137 12.73 -15.19 -18.03
CA GLU A 137 12.87 -14.89 -19.45
C GLU A 137 11.92 -13.75 -19.80
N ILE A 138 12.34 -12.93 -20.75
CA ILE A 138 11.53 -11.85 -21.32
C ILE A 138 11.46 -12.08 -22.82
N PHE A 139 10.25 -12.21 -23.33
CA PHE A 139 9.94 -12.20 -24.76
C PHE A 139 9.23 -10.89 -25.06
N THR A 140 9.56 -10.24 -26.16
CA THR A 140 8.89 -9.00 -26.54
C THR A 140 8.86 -8.83 -28.06
N ARG A 141 7.72 -8.33 -28.55
CA ARG A 141 7.48 -8.06 -29.95
C ARG A 141 6.96 -6.63 -30.10
N PRO A 142 7.74 -5.71 -30.68
CA PRO A 142 7.32 -4.33 -30.89
C PRO A 142 6.13 -4.22 -31.84
N VAL A 143 5.31 -3.20 -31.62
CA VAL A 143 4.29 -2.81 -32.60
C VAL A 143 4.94 -2.47 -33.95
N GLY A 144 4.47 -3.13 -35.02
CA GLY A 144 4.93 -2.86 -36.38
C GLY A 144 6.24 -3.54 -36.79
N GLU A 145 6.80 -4.43 -35.96
CA GLU A 145 7.99 -5.21 -36.29
C GLU A 145 7.68 -6.72 -36.39
N ASP A 146 8.32 -7.39 -37.36
CA ASP A 146 8.25 -8.85 -37.55
C ASP A 146 9.42 -9.57 -36.83
N THR A 147 9.96 -8.95 -35.78
CA THR A 147 11.06 -9.46 -34.97
C THR A 147 10.60 -9.67 -33.54
N GLU A 148 10.92 -10.83 -32.98
CA GLU A 148 10.75 -11.15 -31.56
C GLU A 148 12.12 -11.16 -30.88
N TYR A 149 12.23 -10.41 -29.78
CA TYR A 149 13.43 -10.36 -28.95
C TYR A 149 13.25 -11.22 -27.70
N HIS A 150 14.32 -11.91 -27.33
CA HIS A 150 14.37 -12.81 -26.18
C HIS A 150 15.61 -12.54 -25.33
N VAL A 151 15.42 -12.53 -24.01
CA VAL A 151 16.52 -12.46 -23.04
C VAL A 151 16.21 -13.30 -21.81
N ALA A 152 17.23 -13.99 -21.29
CA ALA A 152 17.12 -14.88 -20.15
C ALA A 152 18.10 -14.51 -19.01
N PHE A 153 17.64 -14.70 -17.78
CA PHE A 153 18.39 -14.40 -16.56
C PHE A 153 18.39 -15.57 -15.59
N ASP A 154 19.58 -16.08 -15.27
CA ASP A 154 19.78 -17.05 -14.20
C ASP A 154 20.40 -16.37 -12.97
N ILE A 155 19.60 -16.18 -11.91
CA ILE A 155 20.04 -15.50 -10.67
C ILE A 155 21.19 -16.26 -9.98
N ASN A 156 21.21 -17.58 -10.09
CA ASN A 156 22.28 -18.41 -9.51
C ASN A 156 23.58 -18.26 -10.31
N ASP A 157 23.49 -18.08 -11.63
CA ASP A 157 24.65 -17.76 -12.48
C ASP A 157 25.25 -16.41 -12.09
N TYR A 158 24.44 -15.35 -12.03
CA TYR A 158 24.88 -14.01 -11.58
C TYR A 158 25.58 -14.07 -10.22
N SER A 159 25.10 -14.89 -9.29
CA SER A 159 25.71 -15.00 -7.96
C SER A 159 27.11 -15.65 -7.94
N ARG A 160 27.50 -16.32 -9.05
CA ARG A 160 28.78 -17.04 -9.20
C ARG A 160 29.76 -16.35 -10.16
N ARG A 161 29.32 -15.34 -10.92
CA ARG A 161 30.18 -14.58 -11.83
C ARG A 161 31.27 -13.84 -11.05
N ASP A 162 32.45 -13.74 -11.65
CA ASP A 162 33.53 -12.88 -11.15
C ASP A 162 33.08 -11.42 -11.16
N SER A 163 33.69 -10.58 -10.32
CA SER A 163 33.35 -9.15 -10.30
C SER A 163 34.03 -8.42 -11.46
N GLY A 164 33.28 -7.60 -12.20
CA GLY A 164 33.78 -6.94 -13.40
C GLY A 164 32.66 -6.32 -14.22
N ALA A 165 33.01 -5.73 -15.36
CA ALA A 165 32.02 -5.18 -16.29
C ALA A 165 31.32 -6.30 -17.08
N ASP A 166 32.11 -7.26 -17.55
CA ASP A 166 31.71 -8.50 -18.22
C ASP A 166 30.76 -9.37 -17.39
N ALA A 167 30.87 -9.28 -16.07
CA ALA A 167 29.98 -9.96 -15.15
C ALA A 167 28.49 -9.59 -15.34
N TRP A 168 28.23 -8.44 -15.96
CA TRP A 168 26.89 -7.93 -16.23
C TRP A 168 26.42 -8.17 -17.66
N ASP A 169 27.21 -8.85 -18.49
CA ASP A 169 26.85 -9.11 -19.88
C ASP A 169 25.55 -9.94 -19.95
N VAL A 170 24.68 -9.52 -20.86
CA VAL A 170 23.38 -10.11 -21.15
C VAL A 170 23.32 -10.33 -22.66
N VAL A 171 22.83 -11.50 -23.07
CA VAL A 171 22.61 -11.81 -24.49
C VAL A 171 21.13 -11.55 -24.80
N ILE A 172 20.89 -10.67 -25.77
CA ILE A 172 19.58 -10.49 -26.38
C ILE A 172 19.61 -11.24 -27.71
N GLU A 173 18.70 -12.18 -27.86
CA GLU A 173 18.48 -12.93 -29.09
C GLU A 173 17.35 -12.29 -29.87
N ASP A 174 17.48 -12.20 -31.19
CA ASP A 174 16.42 -11.76 -32.10
C ASP A 174 16.06 -12.88 -33.08
N SER A 175 14.78 -12.99 -33.41
CA SER A 175 14.28 -14.00 -34.33
C SER A 175 13.07 -13.49 -35.11
N PRO A 176 12.86 -13.95 -36.37
CA PRO A 176 11.67 -13.59 -37.12
C PRO A 176 10.42 -14.21 -36.48
N VAL A 177 9.29 -13.51 -36.55
CA VAL A 177 8.01 -14.04 -36.09
C VAL A 177 7.59 -15.24 -36.95
N ASP A 178 7.49 -16.41 -36.33
CA ASP A 178 7.12 -17.66 -37.00
C ASP A 178 5.72 -18.19 -36.62
N GLY A 179 4.98 -17.43 -35.80
CA GLY A 179 3.66 -17.79 -35.30
C GLY A 179 3.67 -18.89 -34.23
N THR A 180 4.85 -19.25 -33.71
CA THR A 180 5.04 -20.17 -32.60
C THR A 180 5.52 -19.41 -31.35
N GLY A 181 5.76 -20.13 -30.25
CA GLY A 181 6.27 -19.52 -29.02
C GLY A 181 5.21 -18.85 -28.13
N VAL A 182 5.69 -18.04 -27.19
CA VAL A 182 4.90 -17.50 -26.06
C VAL A 182 3.95 -16.40 -26.53
N LEU A 183 4.42 -15.57 -27.47
CA LEU A 183 3.65 -14.47 -28.07
C LEU A 183 2.90 -14.89 -29.35
N ALA A 184 2.77 -16.19 -29.63
CA ALA A 184 2.11 -16.70 -30.85
C ALA A 184 0.69 -16.15 -31.07
N ARG A 185 -0.02 -15.80 -30.00
CA ARG A 185 -1.42 -15.36 -30.03
C ARG A 185 -1.60 -13.84 -29.96
N VAL A 186 -0.53 -13.08 -29.85
CA VAL A 186 -0.58 -11.61 -29.77
C VAL A 186 0.26 -11.00 -30.90
N PRO A 187 -0.24 -10.00 -31.63
CA PRO A 187 0.48 -9.39 -32.73
C PRO A 187 1.70 -8.57 -32.26
N HIS A 188 1.62 -8.00 -31.05
CA HIS A 188 2.68 -7.31 -30.34
C HIS A 188 2.42 -7.46 -28.83
N GLY A 189 3.43 -7.23 -28.01
CA GLY A 189 3.32 -7.36 -26.55
C GLY A 189 4.60 -7.85 -25.92
N SER A 190 4.54 -8.09 -24.62
CA SER A 190 5.64 -8.71 -23.87
C SER A 190 5.15 -9.89 -23.03
N ALA A 191 6.04 -10.84 -22.79
CA ALA A 191 5.82 -11.94 -21.87
C ALA A 191 7.01 -12.08 -20.93
N PHE A 192 6.72 -12.04 -19.63
CA PHE A 192 7.66 -12.38 -18.57
C PHE A 192 7.37 -13.80 -18.12
N ILE A 193 8.35 -14.69 -18.23
CA ILE A 193 8.23 -16.08 -17.77
C ILE A 193 9.20 -16.27 -16.61
N ILE A 194 8.69 -16.60 -15.43
CA ILE A 194 9.47 -16.81 -14.23
C ILE A 194 9.38 -18.28 -13.86
N SER A 195 10.52 -18.94 -13.69
CA SER A 195 10.61 -20.35 -13.30
C SER A 195 11.59 -20.54 -12.14
N ARG A 196 11.66 -21.78 -11.62
CA ARG A 196 12.35 -22.09 -10.35
C ARG A 196 11.82 -21.16 -9.25
N LEU A 197 10.50 -21.22 -9.08
CA LEU A 197 9.74 -20.35 -8.18
C LEU A 197 10.25 -20.48 -6.74
N ARG A 198 10.31 -19.35 -6.02
CA ARG A 198 10.62 -19.34 -4.59
C ARG A 198 9.44 -19.84 -3.76
N ASN A 199 8.23 -19.56 -4.22
CA ASN A 199 6.99 -20.13 -3.69
C ASN A 199 6.38 -21.05 -4.77
N PRO A 200 6.44 -22.37 -4.61
CA PRO A 200 5.94 -23.32 -5.61
C PRO A 200 4.41 -23.34 -5.71
N ASP A 201 3.70 -22.91 -4.66
CA ASP A 201 2.24 -22.98 -4.57
C ASP A 201 1.63 -21.57 -4.36
N PRO A 202 1.66 -20.69 -5.38
CA PRO A 202 1.07 -19.37 -5.28
C PRO A 202 -0.44 -19.47 -5.08
N MET A 203 -0.99 -18.78 -4.07
CA MET A 203 -2.42 -18.83 -3.75
C MET A 203 -3.24 -17.99 -4.74
N PRO A 204 -4.05 -18.60 -5.64
CA PRO A 204 -4.76 -17.87 -6.70
C PRO A 204 -5.70 -16.79 -6.15
N GLY A 205 -6.44 -17.10 -5.08
CA GLY A 205 -7.38 -16.15 -4.47
C GLY A 205 -6.71 -14.90 -3.89
N ALA A 206 -5.46 -15.00 -3.41
CA ALA A 206 -4.70 -13.85 -2.94
C ALA A 206 -4.29 -12.93 -4.11
N ILE A 207 -3.92 -13.53 -5.25
CA ILE A 207 -3.59 -12.80 -6.48
C ILE A 207 -4.83 -12.10 -7.02
N VAL A 208 -5.97 -12.81 -7.13
CA VAL A 208 -7.24 -12.22 -7.61
C VAL A 208 -7.64 -11.02 -6.77
N ARG A 209 -7.67 -11.18 -5.44
CA ARG A 209 -8.05 -10.10 -4.51
C ARG A 209 -7.10 -8.91 -4.61
N TYR A 210 -5.79 -9.16 -4.68
CA TYR A 210 -4.81 -8.09 -4.79
C TYR A 210 -4.95 -7.32 -6.11
N LEU A 211 -5.00 -8.02 -7.26
CA LEU A 211 -5.07 -7.37 -8.58
C LEU A 211 -6.38 -6.60 -8.77
N GLY A 212 -7.51 -7.14 -8.29
CA GLY A 212 -8.81 -6.45 -8.35
C GLY A 212 -8.88 -5.17 -7.52
N ALA A 213 -8.13 -5.10 -6.42
CA ALA A 213 -7.98 -3.88 -5.63
C ALA A 213 -6.93 -2.93 -6.23
N ALA A 214 -5.77 -3.46 -6.61
CA ALA A 214 -4.61 -2.70 -7.05
C ALA A 214 -4.85 -1.96 -8.38
N PHE A 215 -5.59 -2.59 -9.29
CA PHE A 215 -5.86 -2.06 -10.63
C PHE A 215 -7.33 -1.74 -10.86
N LYS A 216 -8.09 -1.51 -9.79
CA LYS A 216 -9.52 -1.18 -9.84
C LYS A 216 -9.84 -0.12 -10.90
N GLY A 217 -9.12 1.01 -10.89
CA GLY A 217 -9.36 2.09 -11.85
C GLY A 217 -9.15 1.68 -13.32
N HIS A 218 -8.17 0.79 -13.58
CA HIS A 218 -7.97 0.24 -14.92
C HIS A 218 -9.12 -0.69 -15.34
N LEU A 219 -9.52 -1.59 -14.45
CA LEU A 219 -10.60 -2.55 -14.69
C LEU A 219 -11.94 -1.82 -14.93
N GLU A 220 -12.24 -0.78 -14.16
CA GLU A 220 -13.46 0.04 -14.32
C GLU A 220 -13.50 0.78 -15.66
N THR A 221 -12.33 1.14 -16.22
CA THR A 221 -12.27 1.73 -17.57
C THR A 221 -12.35 0.69 -18.68
N GLY A 222 -12.39 -0.61 -18.37
CA GLY A 222 -12.53 -1.70 -19.34
C GLY A 222 -11.23 -2.35 -19.79
N ASP A 223 -10.11 -2.11 -19.10
CA ASP A 223 -8.95 -2.99 -19.22
C ASP A 223 -9.24 -4.35 -18.58
N ARG A 224 -8.49 -5.39 -18.99
CA ARG A 224 -8.77 -6.76 -18.58
C ARG A 224 -7.52 -7.45 -18.05
N ILE A 225 -7.67 -8.11 -16.90
CA ILE A 225 -6.67 -9.01 -16.36
C ILE A 225 -7.34 -10.38 -16.21
N VAL A 226 -6.69 -11.45 -16.69
CA VAL A 226 -7.20 -12.82 -16.59
C VAL A 226 -6.16 -13.68 -15.91
N LEU A 227 -6.55 -14.35 -14.81
CA LEU A 227 -5.76 -15.39 -14.19
C LEU A 227 -6.08 -16.74 -14.84
N VAL A 228 -5.05 -17.46 -15.29
CA VAL A 228 -5.16 -18.76 -15.94
C VAL A 228 -4.44 -19.81 -15.09
N GLN A 229 -5.15 -20.87 -14.68
CA GLN A 229 -4.58 -22.00 -13.96
C GLN A 229 -5.08 -23.31 -14.59
N GLY A 230 -4.18 -24.03 -15.27
CA GLY A 230 -4.57 -25.21 -16.05
C GLY A 230 -5.60 -24.87 -17.13
N ARG A 231 -6.85 -25.33 -16.95
CA ARG A 231 -7.98 -25.01 -17.85
C ARG A 231 -8.86 -23.89 -17.34
N ASP A 232 -8.71 -23.52 -16.07
CA ASP A 232 -9.53 -22.52 -15.42
C ASP A 232 -9.06 -21.12 -15.80
N ARG A 233 -10.04 -20.25 -16.02
CA ARG A 233 -9.83 -18.84 -16.36
C ARG A 233 -10.72 -18.00 -15.47
N THR A 234 -10.09 -17.11 -14.72
CA THR A 234 -10.76 -16.18 -13.81
C THR A 234 -10.48 -14.77 -14.29
N GLU A 235 -11.52 -14.09 -14.77
CA GLU A 235 -11.45 -12.66 -15.05
C GLU A 235 -11.37 -11.91 -13.72
N ILE A 236 -10.42 -10.98 -13.62
CA ILE A 236 -10.22 -10.19 -12.41
C ILE A 236 -11.19 -9.02 -12.44
N GLU A 237 -12.10 -8.99 -11.48
CA GLU A 237 -13.10 -7.93 -11.35
C GLU A 237 -12.61 -6.81 -10.39
N PRO A 238 -13.02 -5.56 -10.62
CA PRO A 238 -12.74 -4.47 -9.69
C PRO A 238 -13.39 -4.74 -8.33
N VAL A 239 -12.68 -4.43 -7.24
CA VAL A 239 -13.22 -4.62 -5.90
C VAL A 239 -14.42 -3.70 -5.65
N SER A 240 -15.54 -4.29 -5.23
CA SER A 240 -16.77 -3.59 -4.87
C SER A 240 -16.93 -3.52 -3.35
N TYR A 241 -17.45 -2.39 -2.85
CA TYR A 241 -17.74 -2.19 -1.42
C TYR A 241 -19.23 -1.99 -1.19
N LYS A 242 -19.73 -2.50 -0.05
CA LYS A 242 -21.09 -2.24 0.42
C LYS A 242 -21.10 -1.05 1.38
N TYR A 243 -22.10 -0.20 1.25
CA TYR A 243 -22.28 0.98 2.06
C TYR A 243 -23.76 1.28 2.29
N LEU A 244 -24.04 2.07 3.32
CA LEU A 244 -25.37 2.48 3.69
C LEU A 244 -25.99 3.36 2.58
N PRO A 245 -27.26 3.13 2.22
CA PRO A 245 -27.97 3.92 1.22
C PRO A 245 -27.89 5.43 1.48
N GLY A 246 -27.68 6.21 0.43
CA GLY A 246 -27.60 7.68 0.49
C GLY A 246 -26.33 8.25 1.17
N THR A 247 -25.42 7.41 1.67
CA THR A 247 -24.19 7.89 2.32
C THR A 247 -23.00 8.04 1.37
N LYS A 248 -23.10 7.50 0.15
CA LYS A 248 -22.05 7.66 -0.86
C LYS A 248 -22.05 9.10 -1.37
N VAL A 249 -20.87 9.71 -1.35
CA VAL A 249 -20.60 11.06 -1.84
C VAL A 249 -19.39 11.00 -2.75
N ASP A 250 -19.53 11.54 -3.97
CA ASP A 250 -18.39 11.72 -4.86
C ASP A 250 -17.54 12.91 -4.39
N ILE A 251 -16.23 12.76 -4.46
CA ILE A 251 -15.25 13.78 -4.12
C ILE A 251 -14.75 14.36 -5.44
N ASP A 252 -14.91 15.67 -5.62
CA ASP A 252 -14.19 16.45 -6.64
C ASP A 252 -13.89 17.82 -6.04
N THR A 253 -12.68 17.96 -5.51
CA THR A 253 -12.24 19.17 -4.84
C THR A 253 -10.77 19.47 -5.15
N ALA A 254 -10.31 20.65 -4.77
CA ALA A 254 -8.92 21.05 -4.95
C ALA A 254 -8.41 21.87 -3.77
N CYS A 255 -7.13 21.73 -3.46
CA CYS A 255 -6.45 22.48 -2.41
C CYS A 255 -5.06 22.97 -2.83
N GLY A 256 -4.41 23.72 -1.95
CA GLY A 256 -3.09 24.31 -2.19
C GLY A 256 -3.11 25.58 -3.03
N PRO A 257 -1.94 26.17 -3.32
CA PRO A 257 -1.83 27.41 -4.08
C PRO A 257 -2.53 27.29 -5.44
N ASN A 258 -3.51 28.17 -5.70
CA ASN A 258 -4.32 28.18 -6.91
C ASN A 258 -5.08 26.88 -7.21
N GLY A 259 -5.40 26.06 -6.20
CA GLY A 259 -6.10 24.79 -6.40
C GLY A 259 -5.27 23.75 -7.16
N LYS A 260 -3.94 23.81 -7.02
CA LYS A 260 -3.00 22.92 -7.73
C LYS A 260 -3.25 21.44 -7.48
N TYR A 261 -3.68 21.07 -6.27
CA TYR A 261 -3.83 19.67 -5.88
C TYR A 261 -5.29 19.26 -5.97
N ARG A 262 -5.68 18.67 -7.10
CA ARG A 262 -7.03 18.13 -7.31
C ARG A 262 -7.15 16.76 -6.66
N ILE A 263 -8.23 16.55 -5.92
CA ILE A 263 -8.56 15.33 -5.20
C ILE A 263 -9.90 14.86 -5.77
N THR A 264 -9.92 13.65 -6.35
CA THR A 264 -11.14 13.05 -6.88
C THR A 264 -11.39 11.68 -6.28
N GLY A 265 -12.62 11.18 -6.28
CA GLY A 265 -12.92 9.85 -5.76
C GLY A 265 -14.32 9.76 -5.18
N TRP A 266 -14.49 8.95 -4.14
CA TRP A 266 -15.74 8.82 -3.41
C TRP A 266 -15.50 8.41 -1.96
N MET A 267 -16.46 8.72 -1.10
CA MET A 267 -16.51 8.27 0.29
C MET A 267 -17.91 7.79 0.64
N ALA A 268 -18.01 6.87 1.60
CA ALA A 268 -19.29 6.39 2.11
C ALA A 268 -19.15 5.88 3.54
N LEU A 269 -20.29 5.54 4.16
CA LEU A 269 -20.33 4.79 5.41
C LEU A 269 -20.70 3.35 5.11
N SER A 270 -19.77 2.43 5.40
CA SER A 270 -19.95 0.99 5.31
C SER A 270 -21.19 0.52 6.10
N ASP A 271 -21.92 -0.43 5.51
CA ASP A 271 -23.04 -1.09 6.15
C ASP A 271 -22.61 -1.87 7.40
N GLN A 272 -21.34 -2.29 7.46
CA GLN A 272 -20.71 -2.94 8.61
C GLN A 272 -19.64 -2.09 9.31
N THR A 273 -19.39 -2.39 10.60
CA THR A 273 -18.25 -1.85 11.36
C THR A 273 -17.04 -2.76 11.17
N HIS A 274 -15.92 -2.21 10.70
CA HIS A 274 -14.70 -2.97 10.43
C HIS A 274 -13.76 -3.02 11.65
N ASN A 275 -13.56 -4.21 12.20
CA ASN A 275 -12.59 -4.48 13.28
C ASN A 275 -11.25 -5.04 12.76
N ASP A 276 -11.23 -5.53 11.53
CA ASP A 276 -10.09 -6.10 10.82
C ASP A 276 -9.08 -5.04 10.29
N GLY A 277 -9.40 -3.76 10.49
CA GLY A 277 -8.61 -2.64 9.99
C GLY A 277 -8.87 -2.27 8.52
N MET A 278 -9.80 -2.96 7.84
CA MET A 278 -10.17 -2.75 6.43
C MET A 278 -11.16 -1.59 6.26
N TYR A 279 -10.78 -0.42 6.78
CA TYR A 279 -11.53 0.83 6.68
C TYR A 279 -10.59 2.01 6.52
N GLY A 280 -11.13 3.13 6.05
CA GLY A 280 -10.38 4.31 5.63
C GLY A 280 -10.40 4.48 4.12
N PHE A 281 -9.39 5.15 3.59
CA PHE A 281 -9.32 5.53 2.19
C PHE A 281 -8.29 4.69 1.44
N ASN A 282 -8.71 4.09 0.32
CA ASN A 282 -7.77 3.56 -0.65
C ASN A 282 -7.27 4.70 -1.51
N ILE A 283 -5.96 4.94 -1.48
CA ILE A 283 -5.32 6.02 -2.21
C ILE A 283 -4.74 5.46 -3.51
N TYR A 284 -5.30 5.93 -4.61
CA TYR A 284 -4.90 5.62 -5.97
C TYR A 284 -4.07 6.76 -6.56
N ARG A 285 -3.18 6.37 -7.47
CA ARG A 285 -2.41 7.28 -8.32
C ARG A 285 -2.44 6.73 -9.74
N HIS A 286 -2.98 7.51 -10.67
CA HIS A 286 -3.20 7.15 -12.07
C HIS A 286 -3.87 5.77 -12.23
N GLY A 287 -4.89 5.50 -11.40
CA GLY A 287 -5.64 4.23 -11.41
C GLY A 287 -4.94 3.02 -10.78
N GLN A 288 -3.77 3.19 -10.15
CA GLN A 288 -3.09 2.15 -9.37
C GLN A 288 -3.16 2.46 -7.87
N LEU A 289 -3.51 1.47 -7.06
CA LEU A 289 -3.51 1.57 -5.60
C LEU A 289 -2.07 1.74 -5.08
N VAL A 290 -1.86 2.79 -4.27
CA VAL A 290 -0.58 3.10 -3.62
C VAL A 290 -0.65 2.80 -2.13
N MET A 291 -1.79 3.10 -1.50
CA MET A 291 -1.99 2.89 -0.07
C MET A 291 -3.41 2.39 0.20
N PRO A 292 -3.59 1.14 0.68
CA PRO A 292 -4.89 0.65 1.10
C PRO A 292 -5.27 1.19 2.48
N TRP A 293 -6.56 1.46 2.69
CA TRP A 293 -7.15 1.69 4.02
C TRP A 293 -6.45 2.76 4.87
N ASP A 294 -6.01 3.86 4.25
CA ASP A 294 -5.40 4.98 4.93
C ASP A 294 -6.38 5.63 5.92
N LYS A 295 -5.87 5.90 7.12
CA LYS A 295 -6.63 6.53 8.21
C LYS A 295 -6.02 7.87 8.62
N SER A 296 -5.01 8.36 7.89
CA SER A 296 -4.28 9.58 8.29
C SER A 296 -5.18 10.84 8.37
N TRP A 297 -6.37 10.82 7.76
CA TRP A 297 -7.30 11.94 7.75
C TRP A 297 -8.36 11.93 8.85
N PHE A 298 -8.39 10.90 9.71
CA PHE A 298 -9.31 10.85 10.84
C PHE A 298 -8.82 9.87 11.91
N LYS A 299 -9.15 10.14 13.17
CA LYS A 299 -8.73 9.27 14.27
C LYS A 299 -9.26 7.84 14.12
N ALA A 300 -8.35 6.86 14.14
CA ALA A 300 -8.68 5.43 14.01
C ALA A 300 -9.39 4.93 15.27
N HIS A 301 -10.64 4.49 15.13
CA HIS A 301 -11.48 4.12 16.26
C HIS A 301 -12.65 3.25 15.80
N LEU A 302 -13.21 2.40 16.68
CA LEU A 302 -14.42 1.61 16.33
C LEU A 302 -15.56 2.49 15.80
N MET A 303 -15.72 3.69 16.37
CA MET A 303 -16.76 4.63 15.94
C MET A 303 -16.50 5.28 14.58
N THR A 304 -15.27 5.25 14.07
CA THR A 304 -14.89 5.74 12.73
C THR A 304 -14.65 4.62 11.74
N SER A 305 -14.67 3.36 12.19
CA SER A 305 -14.43 2.17 11.37
C SER A 305 -15.54 1.77 10.41
N ARG A 306 -16.49 2.68 10.14
CA ARG A 306 -17.41 2.56 9.01
C ARG A 306 -16.98 3.40 7.81
N ILE A 307 -16.01 4.30 7.99
CA ILE A 307 -15.55 5.18 6.91
C ILE A 307 -14.82 4.33 5.87
N ILE A 308 -15.30 4.38 4.63
CA ILE A 308 -14.64 3.78 3.47
C ILE A 308 -14.65 4.77 2.31
N GLY A 309 -13.67 4.68 1.43
CA GLY A 309 -13.63 5.48 0.22
C GLY A 309 -12.43 5.15 -0.65
N ASP A 310 -12.50 5.58 -1.90
CA ASP A 310 -11.36 5.56 -2.81
C ASP A 310 -11.07 7.00 -3.23
N VAL A 311 -9.80 7.37 -3.32
CA VAL A 311 -9.35 8.71 -3.69
C VAL A 311 -8.19 8.62 -4.67
N GLU A 312 -8.25 9.40 -5.74
CA GLU A 312 -7.23 9.52 -6.77
C GLU A 312 -6.42 10.80 -6.52
N LEU A 313 -5.12 10.61 -6.25
CA LEU A 313 -4.14 11.63 -5.90
C LEU A 313 -2.95 11.57 -6.87
N GLY A 314 -3.18 11.89 -8.15
CA GLY A 314 -2.18 11.78 -9.21
C GLY A 314 -0.89 12.60 -9.00
N PHE A 315 -0.88 13.56 -8.07
CA PHE A 315 0.28 14.41 -7.79
C PHE A 315 1.22 13.88 -6.70
N ILE A 316 0.89 12.77 -6.02
CA ILE A 316 1.74 12.22 -4.95
C ILE A 316 2.71 11.19 -5.50
N ASP A 317 3.98 11.31 -5.12
CA ASP A 317 4.98 10.30 -5.42
C ASP A 317 4.83 9.07 -4.52
N SER A 318 4.82 7.90 -5.15
CA SER A 318 4.85 6.63 -4.46
C SER A 318 6.26 6.33 -3.93
N THR A 319 6.39 5.53 -2.87
CA THR A 319 7.72 5.04 -2.43
C THR A 319 8.39 4.18 -3.51
N PHE A 320 9.69 3.86 -3.33
CA PHE A 320 10.44 2.99 -4.25
C PHE A 320 9.75 1.64 -4.54
N TYR A 321 8.99 1.12 -3.58
CA TYR A 321 8.24 -0.14 -3.70
C TYR A 321 6.77 0.07 -4.10
N LYS A 322 6.39 1.30 -4.44
CA LYS A 322 5.01 1.74 -4.68
C LYS A 322 4.03 1.41 -3.55
N GLN A 323 4.56 1.21 -2.35
CA GLN A 323 3.80 0.89 -1.15
C GLN A 323 3.98 1.99 -0.11
N GLY A 324 2.86 2.62 0.23
CA GLY A 324 2.86 3.75 1.14
C GLY A 324 3.19 5.08 0.47
N LEU A 325 3.09 6.14 1.24
CA LEU A 325 3.27 7.52 0.79
C LEU A 325 4.55 8.08 1.40
N GLN A 326 5.28 8.88 0.61
CA GLN A 326 6.34 9.71 1.17
C GLN A 326 5.69 10.89 1.90
N GLU A 327 6.22 11.24 3.07
CA GLU A 327 5.80 12.46 3.77
C GLU A 327 6.35 13.70 3.06
N THR A 328 5.70 14.09 1.97
CA THR A 328 6.04 15.29 1.22
C THR A 328 5.29 16.51 1.79
N PRO A 329 5.77 17.74 1.55
CA PRO A 329 5.02 18.96 1.88
C PRO A 329 3.61 18.98 1.27
N GLU A 330 3.46 18.41 0.07
CA GLU A 330 2.18 18.25 -0.62
C GLU A 330 1.24 17.33 0.15
N TRP A 331 1.74 16.18 0.62
CA TRP A 331 0.97 15.26 1.45
C TRP A 331 0.47 15.94 2.72
N LYS A 332 1.33 16.69 3.42
CA LYS A 332 0.93 17.40 4.65
C LYS A 332 -0.21 18.39 4.40
N LEU A 333 -0.13 19.16 3.31
CA LEU A 333 -1.16 20.14 2.95
C LEU A 333 -2.50 19.45 2.63
N VAL A 334 -2.46 18.39 1.82
CA VAL A 334 -3.65 17.62 1.43
C VAL A 334 -4.27 16.94 2.64
N SER A 335 -3.45 16.33 3.50
CA SER A 335 -3.92 15.67 4.72
C SER A 335 -4.58 16.65 5.68
N SER A 336 -4.03 17.86 5.87
CA SER A 336 -4.70 18.90 6.67
C SER A 336 -6.04 19.32 6.06
N TYR A 337 -6.10 19.48 4.74
CA TYR A 337 -7.34 19.82 4.03
C TYR A 337 -8.39 18.70 4.18
N MET A 338 -8.01 17.43 3.97
CA MET A 338 -8.90 16.29 4.05
C MET A 338 -9.41 16.04 5.48
N LYS A 339 -8.57 16.26 6.51
CA LYS A 339 -9.02 16.24 7.91
C LYS A 339 -10.17 17.20 8.17
N GLU A 340 -10.14 18.40 7.58
CA GLU A 340 -11.22 19.38 7.68
C GLU A 340 -12.44 18.96 6.84
N TYR A 341 -12.19 18.58 5.58
CA TYR A 341 -13.22 18.20 4.63
C TYR A 341 -14.08 17.03 5.14
N LEU A 342 -13.48 16.05 5.82
CA LEU A 342 -14.14 14.83 6.27
C LEU A 342 -14.89 14.93 7.61
N LYS A 343 -14.93 16.10 8.26
CA LYS A 343 -15.55 16.26 9.59
C LYS A 343 -17.00 15.76 9.65
N THR A 344 -17.81 16.07 8.64
CA THR A 344 -19.23 15.64 8.58
C THR A 344 -19.35 14.12 8.43
N LEU A 345 -18.52 13.50 7.58
CA LEU A 345 -18.44 12.04 7.46
C LEU A 345 -18.05 11.37 8.78
N VAL A 346 -17.02 11.89 9.45
CA VAL A 346 -16.55 11.38 10.75
C VAL A 346 -17.64 11.49 11.81
N ALA A 347 -18.36 12.60 11.85
CA ALA A 347 -19.50 12.78 12.75
C ALA A 347 -20.63 11.78 12.46
N GLY A 348 -20.96 11.57 11.18
CA GLY A 348 -21.94 10.58 10.73
C GLY A 348 -21.57 9.15 11.13
N SER A 349 -20.32 8.74 10.88
CA SER A 349 -19.82 7.42 11.30
C SER A 349 -19.93 7.23 12.82
N ARG A 350 -19.52 8.24 13.60
CA ARG A 350 -19.60 8.18 15.06
C ARG A 350 -21.02 8.05 15.55
N HIS A 351 -21.94 8.78 14.91
CA HIS A 351 -23.36 8.74 15.24
C HIS A 351 -23.98 7.38 14.95
N LEU A 352 -23.76 6.82 13.77
CA LEU A 352 -24.34 5.51 13.38
C LEU A 352 -23.69 4.33 14.12
N SER A 353 -22.45 4.48 14.56
CA SER A 353 -21.76 3.45 15.35
C SER A 353 -22.21 3.39 16.82
N ARG A 354 -23.08 4.30 17.28
CA ARG A 354 -23.74 4.24 18.59
C ARG A 354 -24.91 3.25 18.58
N SER A 355 -25.19 2.65 19.73
CA SER A 355 -26.17 1.56 19.89
C SER A 355 -27.50 1.83 19.20
N GLY A 356 -27.86 0.97 18.23
CA GLY A 356 -29.15 0.98 17.55
C GLY A 356 -29.26 1.90 16.33
N ASN A 357 -28.43 2.95 16.23
CA ASN A 357 -28.63 4.01 15.23
C ASN A 357 -28.47 3.53 13.78
N VAL A 358 -27.57 2.58 13.51
CA VAL A 358 -27.41 2.03 12.16
C VAL A 358 -28.63 1.24 11.68
N HIS A 359 -29.46 0.74 12.59
CA HIS A 359 -30.70 0.01 12.27
C HIS A 359 -31.92 0.94 12.27
N ASP A 360 -31.75 2.19 12.66
CA ASP A 360 -32.79 3.20 12.60
C ASP A 360 -32.73 3.91 11.24
N ALA A 361 -33.69 3.57 10.39
CA ALA A 361 -33.93 4.18 9.09
C ALA A 361 -33.92 5.72 9.12
N GLN A 362 -34.49 6.34 10.16
CA GLN A 362 -34.53 7.80 10.27
C GLN A 362 -33.16 8.38 10.60
N GLU A 363 -32.36 7.70 11.42
CA GLU A 363 -31.00 8.15 11.74
C GLU A 363 -30.04 7.97 10.56
N VAL A 364 -30.17 6.87 9.81
CA VAL A 364 -29.41 6.68 8.55
C VAL A 364 -29.78 7.77 7.55
N ARG A 365 -31.08 8.05 7.37
CA ARG A 365 -31.57 9.12 6.49
C ARG A 365 -31.06 10.49 6.92
N ARG A 366 -31.09 10.82 8.21
CA ARG A 366 -30.55 12.09 8.74
C ARG A 366 -29.07 12.25 8.43
N VAL A 367 -28.29 11.18 8.58
CA VAL A 367 -26.86 11.21 8.24
C VAL A 367 -26.65 11.39 6.74
N ALA A 368 -27.38 10.64 5.90
CA ALA A 368 -27.33 10.78 4.45
C ALA A 368 -27.69 12.22 4.00
N GLU A 369 -28.75 12.81 4.55
CA GLU A 369 -29.17 14.19 4.28
C GLU A 369 -28.10 15.20 4.69
N SER A 370 -27.46 15.03 5.86
CA SER A 370 -26.36 15.90 6.31
C SER A 370 -25.12 15.81 5.41
N LEU A 371 -24.81 14.62 4.87
CA LEU A 371 -23.72 14.45 3.91
C LEU A 371 -24.09 15.11 2.57
N ALA A 372 -25.31 14.91 2.08
CA ALA A 372 -25.79 15.52 0.85
C ALA A 372 -25.79 17.06 0.93
N GLU A 373 -26.23 17.64 2.05
CA GLU A 373 -26.21 19.09 2.26
C GLU A 373 -24.79 19.67 2.27
N GLN A 374 -23.85 18.98 2.91
CA GLN A 374 -22.46 19.46 3.02
C GLN A 374 -21.69 19.35 1.70
N TYR A 375 -21.90 18.26 0.95
CA TYR A 375 -21.06 17.90 -0.20
C TYR A 375 -21.77 18.00 -1.56
N GLY A 376 -23.05 18.37 -1.59
CA GLY A 376 -23.81 18.59 -2.83
C GLY A 376 -24.33 17.30 -3.51
N GLY A 377 -24.59 16.24 -2.75
CA GLY A 377 -25.12 14.97 -3.27
C GLY A 377 -26.63 14.96 -3.54
N GLU A 378 -27.11 14.01 -4.36
CA GLU A 378 -28.55 13.80 -4.57
C GLU A 378 -29.20 13.22 -3.30
N SER A 379 -30.03 14.04 -2.62
CA SER A 379 -30.85 13.59 -1.49
C SER A 379 -32.08 12.84 -2.03
N ILE A 380 -31.95 11.55 -2.31
CA ILE A 380 -33.13 10.72 -2.63
C ILE A 380 -32.94 9.31 -2.05
N LEU A 381 -33.58 9.03 -0.92
CA LEU A 381 -34.13 7.69 -0.68
C LEU A 381 -35.59 7.74 -1.16
N PRO A 382 -35.99 6.96 -2.18
CA PRO A 382 -37.40 6.69 -2.41
C PRO A 382 -38.00 6.05 -1.15
N ASP A 383 -39.19 6.47 -0.73
CA ASP A 383 -39.86 5.94 0.47
C ASP A 383 -40.04 4.40 0.44
N ASP A 384 -39.92 3.76 -0.74
CA ASP A 384 -40.10 2.33 -0.95
C ASP A 384 -38.87 1.44 -0.63
N GLU A 385 -37.63 1.95 -0.62
CA GLU A 385 -36.45 1.14 -0.27
C GLU A 385 -36.27 0.94 1.25
N LEU A 386 -37.01 1.70 2.07
CA LEU A 386 -36.96 1.62 3.53
C LEU A 386 -37.93 0.59 4.13
N THR A 387 -38.85 0.05 3.32
CA THR A 387 -39.88 -0.92 3.76
C THR A 387 -39.66 -2.33 3.23
N ALA A 388 -38.74 -2.53 2.28
CA ALA A 388 -38.30 -3.85 1.93
C ALA A 388 -37.47 -4.42 3.10
N PRO A 389 -37.88 -5.56 3.72
CA PRO A 389 -36.91 -6.30 4.51
C PRO A 389 -35.73 -6.60 3.59
N VAL A 390 -34.51 -6.39 4.08
CA VAL A 390 -33.29 -6.84 3.40
C VAL A 390 -33.55 -8.28 2.96
N GLU A 391 -33.71 -8.53 1.66
CA GLU A 391 -33.97 -9.87 1.16
C GLU A 391 -32.78 -10.74 1.57
N GLU A 392 -33.04 -11.76 2.38
CA GLU A 392 -32.09 -12.84 2.65
C GLU A 392 -31.75 -13.49 1.30
N SER A 393 -30.59 -13.14 0.72
CA SER A 393 -30.12 -13.82 -0.47
C SER A 393 -29.77 -15.26 -0.09
N THR A 394 -30.52 -16.22 -0.62
CA THR A 394 -30.18 -17.63 -0.60
C THR A 394 -28.99 -17.88 -1.53
N ALA A 395 -27.78 -17.61 -1.02
CA ALA A 395 -26.50 -18.04 -1.58
C ALA A 395 -25.51 -18.21 -0.42
N ALA A 396 -25.37 -19.45 0.05
CA ALA A 396 -24.38 -19.96 1.01
C ALA A 396 -23.93 -19.00 2.15
N ASP A 397 -24.63 -19.12 3.29
CA ASP A 397 -24.31 -18.65 4.65
C ASP A 397 -22.95 -17.93 4.83
N THR A 398 -22.98 -16.60 4.74
CA THR A 398 -22.06 -15.71 5.46
C THR A 398 -22.87 -14.52 5.96
N ALA A 399 -23.37 -14.63 7.19
CA ALA A 399 -24.30 -13.70 7.80
C ALA A 399 -23.60 -12.43 8.31
N GLY A 400 -23.86 -11.30 7.64
CA GLY A 400 -23.32 -9.97 7.93
C GLY A 400 -23.39 -9.56 9.41
N ILE A 401 -22.27 -9.04 9.89
CA ILE A 401 -21.92 -8.86 11.30
C ILE A 401 -22.19 -7.40 11.70
N ASN A 402 -23.37 -7.09 12.24
CA ASN A 402 -23.66 -5.75 12.73
C ASN A 402 -24.18 -5.77 14.16
N THR A 403 -23.35 -5.33 15.12
CA THR A 403 -23.78 -5.09 16.50
C THR A 403 -22.85 -4.13 17.22
N THR A 404 -23.40 -3.39 18.18
CA THR A 404 -22.95 -2.04 18.55
C THR A 404 -22.12 -1.97 19.83
N VAL A 405 -21.33 -0.89 19.99
CA VAL A 405 -20.52 -0.58 21.19
C VAL A 405 -21.44 -0.36 22.39
N ARG A 406 -21.37 -1.20 23.44
CA ARG A 406 -22.29 -1.15 24.60
C ARG A 406 -21.72 -0.47 25.83
N ASN A 407 -20.42 -0.63 26.11
CA ASN A 407 -19.73 0.00 27.25
C ASN A 407 -18.28 0.32 26.85
N VAL A 408 -17.78 1.49 27.26
CA VAL A 408 -16.39 1.93 27.06
C VAL A 408 -15.78 2.14 28.44
N VAL A 409 -14.70 1.41 28.76
CA VAL A 409 -13.96 1.51 30.02
C VAL A 409 -12.55 2.00 29.70
N THR A 410 -12.16 3.17 30.20
CA THR A 410 -10.76 3.61 30.13
C THR A 410 -9.94 2.82 31.15
N GLU A 411 -8.85 2.22 30.69
CA GLU A 411 -7.94 1.41 31.50
C GLU A 411 -6.61 2.12 31.73
N ARG A 412 -5.78 1.55 32.62
CA ARG A 412 -4.42 2.04 32.88
C ARG A 412 -3.59 1.99 31.59
N SER A 413 -2.92 3.10 31.28
CA SER A 413 -2.02 3.18 30.13
C SER A 413 -0.82 2.25 30.27
N LEU A 414 -0.29 1.77 29.15
CA LEU A 414 0.96 1.03 29.07
C LEU A 414 2.11 2.00 28.80
N GLU A 415 3.12 1.99 29.66
CA GLU A 415 4.33 2.78 29.50
C GLU A 415 5.46 1.89 28.99
N LEU A 416 6.11 2.30 27.92
CA LEU A 416 7.28 1.63 27.36
C LEU A 416 8.57 2.25 27.88
N GLU A 417 9.66 1.45 27.92
CA GLU A 417 11.00 1.94 28.28
C GLU A 417 11.50 3.06 27.35
N SER A 418 10.94 3.16 26.13
CA SER A 418 11.18 4.25 25.18
C SER A 418 10.55 5.60 25.57
N GLY A 419 9.71 5.63 26.61
CA GLY A 419 8.94 6.80 27.01
C GLY A 419 7.58 6.94 26.29
N LEU A 420 7.22 6.00 25.42
CA LEU A 420 5.90 5.98 24.77
C LEU A 420 4.80 5.56 25.75
N THR A 421 3.72 6.32 25.82
CA THR A 421 2.51 5.97 26.59
C THR A 421 1.38 5.55 25.65
N VAL A 422 0.83 4.36 25.89
CA VAL A 422 -0.33 3.82 25.15
C VAL A 422 -1.56 3.82 26.06
N ASN A 423 -2.55 4.64 25.75
CA ASN A 423 -3.83 4.69 26.46
C ASN A 423 -4.71 3.51 26.08
N ILE A 424 -5.16 2.74 27.06
CA ILE A 424 -5.95 1.53 26.83
C ILE A 424 -7.43 1.84 27.09
N THR A 425 -8.30 1.42 26.18
CA THR A 425 -9.75 1.51 26.34
C THR A 425 -10.39 0.18 26.01
N ILE A 426 -11.21 -0.37 26.90
CA ILE A 426 -11.93 -1.63 26.65
C ILE A 426 -13.35 -1.33 26.22
N VAL A 427 -13.78 -1.98 25.14
CA VAL A 427 -15.10 -1.89 24.55
C VAL A 427 -15.78 -3.25 24.60
N ASN A 428 -16.91 -3.33 25.29
CA ASN A 428 -17.74 -4.52 25.30
C ASN A 428 -18.78 -4.51 24.16
N ARG A 429 -18.90 -5.63 23.45
CA ARG A 429 -19.83 -5.83 22.33
C ARG A 429 -20.68 -7.09 22.51
N GLY A 430 -21.98 -6.97 22.26
CA GLY A 430 -22.89 -8.11 22.05
C GLY A 430 -22.79 -8.65 20.62
N ARG A 431 -23.14 -9.92 20.41
CA ARG A 431 -22.86 -10.81 19.25
C ARG A 431 -23.03 -10.15 17.88
N GLY A 432 -21.99 -10.26 17.05
CA GLY A 432 -22.07 -10.35 15.59
C GLY A 432 -21.48 -11.71 15.18
N SER A 433 -22.02 -12.36 14.17
CA SER A 433 -21.96 -13.83 13.96
C SER A 433 -20.60 -14.45 13.63
N ASP A 434 -19.57 -13.70 13.20
CA ASP A 434 -18.35 -14.33 12.63
C ASP A 434 -17.03 -14.07 13.38
N VAL A 435 -17.06 -13.52 14.60
CA VAL A 435 -15.81 -13.39 15.34
C VAL A 435 -15.49 -14.70 16.07
N ASN A 436 -14.61 -15.50 15.45
CA ASN A 436 -14.04 -16.72 16.04
C ASN A 436 -13.16 -16.44 17.27
N ALA A 437 -12.77 -15.17 17.48
CA ALA A 437 -11.96 -14.75 18.60
C ALA A 437 -12.84 -14.24 19.77
N PRO A 438 -12.47 -14.55 21.03
CA PRO A 438 -13.17 -14.03 22.22
C PRO A 438 -12.98 -12.53 22.45
N PHE A 439 -11.95 -11.94 21.85
CA PHE A 439 -11.58 -10.53 21.91
C PHE A 439 -10.74 -10.12 20.69
N ASP A 440 -10.66 -8.82 20.41
CA ASP A 440 -9.86 -8.22 19.32
C ASP A 440 -9.33 -6.83 19.72
N TYR A 441 -8.59 -6.14 18.86
CA TYR A 441 -8.10 -4.79 19.17
C TYR A 441 -7.96 -3.86 17.97
N ILE A 442 -8.03 -2.55 18.23
CA ILE A 442 -7.63 -1.47 17.32
C ILE A 442 -6.51 -0.69 17.99
N TYR A 443 -5.40 -0.52 17.28
CA TYR A 443 -4.26 0.27 17.76
C TYR A 443 -4.02 1.46 16.83
N GLU A 444 -3.79 2.61 17.43
CA GLU A 444 -3.38 3.86 16.78
C GLU A 444 -2.10 4.34 17.44
N GLU A 445 -1.08 4.56 16.63
CA GLU A 445 0.18 5.17 17.08
C GLU A 445 -0.04 6.67 17.27
N GLY A 446 0.51 7.22 18.35
CA GLY A 446 0.40 8.63 18.69
C GLY A 446 1.27 9.50 17.79
N ASP A 447 0.82 10.73 17.54
CA ASP A 447 1.47 11.71 16.69
C ASP A 447 2.57 12.48 17.46
N ASP A 448 3.57 13.02 16.74
CA ASP A 448 4.61 13.91 17.29
C ASP A 448 4.06 15.19 17.94
N ASP A 449 2.78 15.51 17.72
CA ASP A 449 2.07 16.67 18.29
C ASP A 449 1.58 16.43 19.74
N GLY A 450 1.97 15.32 20.37
CA GLY A 450 1.74 15.04 21.80
C GLY A 450 0.45 14.28 22.11
N ASP A 451 -0.22 13.72 21.08
CA ASP A 451 -1.32 12.80 21.29
C ASP A 451 -0.78 11.40 21.64
N PRO A 452 -1.17 10.81 22.79
CA PRO A 452 -0.68 9.50 23.18
C PRO A 452 -1.24 8.42 22.26
N SER A 453 -0.43 7.38 22.02
CA SER A 453 -0.89 6.17 21.32
C SER A 453 -2.15 5.62 22.00
N ALA A 454 -3.07 5.04 21.23
CA ALA A 454 -4.32 4.51 21.75
C ALA A 454 -4.51 3.04 21.37
N LEU A 455 -4.83 2.22 22.35
CA LEU A 455 -5.21 0.82 22.19
C LEU A 455 -6.66 0.62 22.64
N GLN A 456 -7.53 0.31 21.69
CA GLN A 456 -8.91 -0.06 21.95
C GLN A 456 -9.06 -1.58 21.90
N VAL A 457 -9.32 -2.19 23.05
CA VAL A 457 -9.56 -3.63 23.23
C VAL A 457 -11.04 -3.90 23.06
N ILE A 458 -11.40 -4.93 22.32
CA ILE A 458 -12.79 -5.30 22.01
C ILE A 458 -13.08 -6.64 22.67
N VAL A 459 -14.09 -6.70 23.54
CA VAL A 459 -14.54 -7.92 24.21
C VAL A 459 -15.90 -8.34 23.66
N TYR A 460 -15.99 -9.53 23.08
CA TYR A 460 -17.26 -10.06 22.58
C TYR A 460 -17.98 -10.82 23.70
N GLU A 461 -18.90 -10.15 24.38
CA GLU A 461 -19.58 -10.66 25.59
C GLU A 461 -20.33 -11.97 25.37
N ASP A 462 -20.79 -12.20 24.13
CA ASP A 462 -21.60 -13.35 23.75
C ASP A 462 -20.78 -14.53 23.18
N HIS A 463 -19.45 -14.45 23.20
CA HIS A 463 -18.58 -15.52 22.70
C HIS A 463 -18.68 -16.80 23.55
N PRO A 464 -18.66 -18.02 22.95
CA PRO A 464 -18.80 -19.28 23.68
C PRO A 464 -17.81 -19.48 24.84
N LEU A 465 -16.63 -18.85 24.78
CA LEU A 465 -15.64 -18.84 25.87
C LEU A 465 -16.25 -18.34 27.20
N TRP A 466 -17.20 -17.40 27.13
CA TRP A 466 -17.82 -16.77 28.29
C TRP A 466 -19.11 -17.45 28.77
N LYS A 467 -19.47 -18.62 28.20
CA LYS A 467 -20.62 -19.42 28.66
C LYS A 467 -20.50 -19.83 30.12
N LYS A 468 -19.27 -20.03 30.60
CA LYS A 468 -19.01 -20.20 32.04
C LYS A 468 -19.00 -18.83 32.70
N LYS A 469 -19.66 -18.69 33.86
CA LYS A 469 -19.64 -17.45 34.64
C LYS A 469 -18.20 -17.08 35.02
N VAL A 470 -17.62 -16.17 34.25
CA VAL A 470 -16.37 -15.46 34.54
C VAL A 470 -16.76 -14.00 34.82
N SER A 471 -16.17 -13.37 35.84
CA SER A 471 -16.44 -11.96 36.14
C SER A 471 -16.01 -11.08 34.98
N ASP A 472 -16.72 -9.97 34.75
CA ASP A 472 -16.43 -9.06 33.64
C ASP A 472 -15.00 -8.51 33.74
N GLU A 473 -14.54 -8.23 34.96
CA GLU A 473 -13.16 -7.82 35.22
C GLU A 473 -12.13 -8.84 34.72
N VAL A 474 -12.34 -10.14 34.95
CA VAL A 474 -11.41 -11.17 34.46
C VAL A 474 -11.43 -11.25 32.94
N ARG A 475 -12.60 -11.07 32.30
CA ARG A 475 -12.69 -11.04 30.83
C ARG A 475 -11.92 -9.86 30.24
N GLN A 476 -12.08 -8.69 30.86
CA GLN A 476 -11.42 -7.45 30.46
C GLN A 476 -9.90 -7.55 30.60
N VAL A 477 -9.41 -8.05 31.74
CA VAL A 477 -7.96 -8.25 31.97
C VAL A 477 -7.37 -9.24 30.97
N LEU A 478 -8.08 -10.35 30.68
CA LEU A 478 -7.62 -11.33 29.70
C LEU A 478 -7.54 -10.74 28.28
N ALA A 479 -8.58 -10.02 27.85
CA ALA A 479 -8.61 -9.38 26.54
C ALA A 479 -7.54 -8.30 26.40
N ALA A 480 -7.38 -7.45 27.42
CA ALA A 480 -6.37 -6.40 27.39
C ALA A 480 -4.95 -6.98 27.41
N SER A 481 -4.71 -8.02 28.20
CA SER A 481 -3.42 -8.74 28.25
C SER A 481 -3.03 -9.31 26.88
N ASP A 482 -3.97 -9.92 26.16
CA ASP A 482 -3.73 -10.41 24.80
C ASP A 482 -3.47 -9.27 23.81
N ALA A 483 -4.33 -8.24 23.82
CA ALA A 483 -4.19 -7.08 22.94
C ALA A 483 -2.87 -6.35 23.14
N ILE A 484 -2.44 -6.13 24.39
CA ILE A 484 -1.14 -5.53 24.72
C ILE A 484 0.00 -6.35 24.12
N TYR A 485 -0.02 -7.67 24.29
CA TYR A 485 1.01 -8.54 23.74
C TYR A 485 1.09 -8.43 22.22
N ARG A 486 -0.06 -8.50 21.55
CA ARG A 486 -0.15 -8.42 20.09
C ARG A 486 0.32 -7.06 19.59
N VAL A 487 -0.07 -5.95 20.20
CA VAL A 487 0.44 -4.61 19.83
C VAL A 487 1.95 -4.51 19.99
N LEU A 488 2.49 -4.96 21.13
CA LEU A 488 3.93 -4.91 21.39
C LEU A 488 4.72 -5.65 20.31
N VAL A 489 4.28 -6.84 19.92
CA VAL A 489 4.98 -7.68 18.94
C VAL A 489 4.69 -7.25 17.49
N GLU A 490 3.41 -7.11 17.14
CA GLU A 490 2.94 -6.92 15.76
C GLU A 490 3.07 -5.48 15.27
N LYS A 491 2.96 -4.48 16.16
CA LYS A 491 2.96 -3.05 15.81
C LYS A 491 4.24 -2.34 16.24
N LEU A 492 4.69 -2.60 17.46
CA LEU A 492 5.85 -1.91 18.05
C LEU A 492 7.17 -2.69 17.88
N SER A 493 7.14 -3.85 17.23
CA SER A 493 8.32 -4.69 16.97
C SER A 493 9.15 -5.04 18.21
N VAL A 494 8.52 -5.10 19.39
CA VAL A 494 9.16 -5.49 20.66
C VAL A 494 9.42 -6.99 20.64
N ALA A 495 10.60 -7.40 21.11
CA ALA A 495 10.98 -8.81 21.15
C ALA A 495 9.98 -9.63 21.99
N PRO A 496 9.56 -10.85 21.56
CA PRO A 496 8.51 -11.61 22.24
C PRO A 496 8.72 -11.85 23.75
N ALA A 497 9.97 -12.05 24.18
CA ALA A 497 10.31 -12.24 25.59
C ALA A 497 10.08 -10.95 26.41
N GLU A 498 10.43 -9.81 25.84
CA GLU A 498 10.25 -8.50 26.45
C GLU A 498 8.78 -8.08 26.45
N ALA A 499 8.06 -8.32 25.34
CA ALA A 499 6.62 -8.09 25.25
C ALA A 499 5.85 -8.90 26.30
N THR A 500 6.27 -10.15 26.54
CA THR A 500 5.71 -11.01 27.60
C THR A 500 5.93 -10.42 28.99
N ARG A 501 7.13 -9.90 29.27
CA ARG A 501 7.47 -9.25 30.54
C ARG A 501 6.62 -8.00 30.76
N MET A 502 6.59 -7.08 29.79
CA MET A 502 5.82 -5.84 29.86
C MET A 502 4.32 -6.08 30.06
N ARG A 503 3.74 -7.02 29.31
CA ARG A 503 2.34 -7.46 29.50
C ARG A 503 2.10 -7.97 30.92
N ASN A 504 2.97 -8.85 31.43
CA ASN A 504 2.81 -9.42 32.77
C ASN A 504 2.94 -8.35 33.85
N ASP A 505 3.82 -7.37 33.68
CA ASP A 505 3.97 -6.25 34.61
C ASP A 505 2.71 -5.37 34.62
N TRP A 506 2.15 -5.05 33.45
CA TRP A 506 0.87 -4.34 33.37
C TRP A 506 -0.25 -5.11 34.08
N VAL A 507 -0.37 -6.43 33.86
CA VAL A 507 -1.36 -7.28 34.55
C VAL A 507 -1.12 -7.29 36.06
N ALA A 508 0.13 -7.45 36.51
CA ALA A 508 0.46 -7.49 37.93
C ALA A 508 0.11 -6.18 38.64
N VAL A 509 0.37 -5.04 37.99
CA VAL A 509 0.02 -3.73 38.53
C VAL A 509 -1.50 -3.52 38.53
N ARG A 510 -2.19 -3.85 37.43
CA ARG A 510 -3.66 -3.73 37.32
C ARG A 510 -4.41 -4.58 38.35
N CYS A 511 -3.86 -5.75 38.69
CA CYS A 511 -4.42 -6.65 39.70
C CYS A 511 -3.94 -6.33 41.14
N GLY A 512 -3.16 -5.26 41.35
CA GLY A 512 -2.65 -4.85 42.67
C GLY A 512 -1.57 -5.77 43.26
N MET A 513 -0.90 -6.57 42.44
CA MET A 513 0.17 -7.50 42.84
C MET A 513 1.57 -6.84 42.88
N LYS A 514 1.73 -5.69 42.23
CA LYS A 514 2.91 -4.81 42.31
C LYS A 514 2.46 -3.39 42.67
N GLY A 515 3.22 -2.73 43.55
CA GLY A 515 3.02 -1.31 43.86
C GLY A 515 3.46 -0.41 42.70
N GLU A 516 2.93 0.81 42.66
CA GLU A 516 3.37 1.85 41.74
C GLU A 516 4.78 2.32 42.15
N GLU A 517 5.72 2.36 41.21
CA GLU A 517 7.00 3.07 41.40
C GLU A 517 6.85 4.56 41.03
#